data_AF-A0A355QFW8-F1
#
_entry.id   AF-A0A355QFW8-F1
#
_cell.length_a   1.000
_cell.length_b   1.000
_cell.length_c   1.000
_cell.angle_alpha   90.00
_cell.angle_beta   90.00
_cell.angle_gamma   90.00
#
_symmetry.space_group_name_H-M   'P 1'
#
loop_
_entity.id
_entity.type
_entity.pdbx_description
1 polymer ?
#
loop_
_entity_poly.entity_id
_entity_poly.type
_entity_poly.pdbx_seq_one_letter_code
_entity_poly.pdbx_strand_id
1 'polypeptide(L)'
;MGDTTLTYEQATAALTGPGGYFELATEEVLGEPMQVFVNRPRSLRDLLIGAAEKGDEEYAVFDDDGERRVLTFGGLQRQVASVAAALADRG
;
A
#
# COMPACT_ATOMS: atom_id res chain seq x y z
N MET A 1 13.00 25.98 24.66
CA MET A 1 13.04 24.51 24.57
C MET A 1 13.83 24.20 23.31
N GLY A 2 15.00 23.57 23.44
CA GLY A 2 15.85 23.27 22.29
C GLY A 2 15.14 22.26 21.40
N ASP A 3 15.04 22.58 20.12
CA ASP A 3 14.57 21.66 19.08
C ASP A 3 15.48 20.44 19.10
N THR A 4 14.98 19.32 19.64
CA THR A 4 15.78 18.10 19.80
C THR A 4 15.53 17.24 18.58
N THR A 5 16.27 17.53 17.52
CA THR A 5 16.27 16.70 16.31
C THR A 5 16.67 15.28 16.69
N LEU A 6 15.77 14.32 16.47
CA LEU A 6 16.07 12.90 16.63
C LEU A 6 17.22 12.52 15.68
N THR A 7 18.12 11.66 16.15
CA THR A 7 19.02 10.98 15.23
C THR A 7 18.22 10.05 14.32
N TYR A 8 18.81 9.68 13.18
CA TYR A 8 18.19 8.70 12.26
C TYR A 8 17.81 7.40 12.97
N GLU A 9 18.68 6.89 13.86
CA GLU A 9 18.44 5.67 14.62
C GLU A 9 17.27 5.83 15.60
N GLN A 10 17.21 6.95 16.32
CA GLN A 10 16.11 7.24 17.25
C GLN A 10 14.77 7.39 16.51
N ALA A 11 14.77 8.08 15.37
CA ALA A 11 13.58 8.22 14.53
C ALA A 11 13.13 6.86 13.96
N THR A 12 14.06 6.04 13.51
CA THR A 12 13.77 4.69 13.00
C THR A 12 13.18 3.82 14.10
N ALA A 13 13.82 3.75 15.27
CA ALA A 13 13.34 2.95 16.40
C ALA A 13 11.94 3.39 16.87
N ALA A 14 11.67 4.70 16.89
CA ALA A 14 10.36 5.23 17.24
C ALA A 14 9.27 4.84 16.23
N LEU A 15 9.60 4.78 14.94
CA LEU A 15 8.66 4.41 13.90
C LEU A 15 8.44 2.90 13.78
N THR A 16 9.49 2.10 13.96
CA THR A 16 9.48 0.67 13.63
C THR A 16 9.49 -0.26 14.84
N GLY A 17 9.67 0.26 16.06
CA GLY A 17 9.59 -0.50 17.30
C GLY A 17 8.15 -0.88 17.69
N PRO A 18 7.97 -1.63 18.79
CA PRO A 18 6.65 -2.03 19.27
C PRO A 18 5.71 -0.84 19.53
N GLY A 19 4.48 -0.92 19.00
CA GLY A 19 3.50 0.17 19.03
C GLY A 19 3.77 1.32 18.06
N GLY A 20 4.85 1.24 17.28
CA GLY A 20 5.21 2.23 16.26
C GLY A 20 4.27 2.20 15.05
N TYR A 21 4.18 3.32 14.32
CA TYR A 21 3.32 3.43 13.14
C TYR A 21 3.68 2.40 12.05
N PHE A 22 4.97 2.07 11.95
CA PHE A 22 5.54 1.08 11.06
C PHE A 22 6.14 -0.08 11.85
N GLU A 23 5.50 -0.49 12.95
CA GLU A 23 5.98 -1.61 13.78
C GLU A 23 6.36 -2.82 12.94
N LEU A 24 7.57 -3.34 13.18
CA LEU A 24 8.15 -4.48 12.47
C LEU A 24 8.22 -5.71 13.36
N ALA A 25 7.92 -6.86 12.77
CA ALA A 25 8.15 -8.17 13.36
C ALA A 25 8.72 -9.14 12.33
N THR A 26 9.33 -10.23 12.80
CA THR A 26 9.68 -11.37 11.94
C THR A 26 8.53 -12.35 11.93
N GLU A 27 8.01 -12.68 10.75
CA GLU A 27 6.98 -13.68 10.54
C GLU A 27 7.44 -14.70 9.48
N GLU A 28 6.90 -15.92 9.54
CA GLU A 28 7.04 -16.92 8.49
C GLU A 28 6.13 -16.56 7.31
N VAL A 29 6.72 -16.32 6.14
CA VAL A 29 5.99 -15.99 4.91
C VAL A 29 6.32 -17.05 3.88
N LEU A 30 5.35 -17.92 3.57
CA LEU A 30 5.51 -19.05 2.66
C LEU A 30 6.69 -19.98 3.04
N GLY A 31 6.97 -20.09 4.35
CA GLY A 31 8.04 -20.93 4.90
C GLY A 31 9.41 -20.26 4.97
N GLU A 32 9.50 -18.96 4.68
CA GLU A 32 10.73 -18.18 4.82
C GLU A 32 10.55 -17.09 5.89
N PRO A 33 11.51 -16.94 6.83
CA PRO A 33 11.46 -15.88 7.82
C PRO A 33 11.68 -14.52 7.15
N MET A 34 10.71 -13.61 7.32
CA MET A 34 10.73 -12.30 6.70
C MET A 34 10.35 -11.20 7.70
N GLN A 35 11.00 -10.05 7.57
CA GLN A 35 10.61 -8.84 8.28
C GLN A 35 9.36 -8.23 7.63
N VAL A 36 8.31 -8.04 8.43
CA VAL A 36 7.01 -7.55 7.97
C VAL A 36 6.51 -6.42 8.85
N PHE A 37 5.67 -5.54 8.29
CA PHE A 37 4.87 -4.62 9.09
C PHE A 37 3.76 -5.39 9.81
N VAL A 38 3.64 -5.19 11.13
CA VAL A 38 2.63 -5.87 11.97
C VAL A 38 1.21 -5.53 11.51
N ASN A 39 0.96 -4.25 11.22
CA ASN A 39 -0.35 -3.73 10.83
C ASN A 39 -0.56 -3.68 9.30
N ARG A 40 0.12 -4.54 8.53
CA ARG A 40 -0.02 -4.58 7.07
C ARG A 40 -1.40 -5.10 6.62
N PRO A 41 -1.91 -4.66 5.45
CA PRO A 41 -2.98 -5.38 4.75
C PRO A 41 -2.56 -6.83 4.50
N ARG A 42 -3.49 -7.78 4.71
CA ARG A 42 -3.18 -9.22 4.57
C ARG A 42 -3.23 -9.70 3.12
N SER A 43 -3.73 -8.86 2.22
CA SER A 43 -3.76 -9.12 0.78
C SER A 43 -3.70 -7.84 -0.03
N LEU A 44 -3.31 -7.95 -1.30
CA LEU A 44 -3.41 -6.84 -2.27
C LEU A 44 -4.87 -6.41 -2.49
N ARG A 45 -5.84 -7.32 -2.29
CA ARG A 45 -7.26 -7.00 -2.35
C ARG A 45 -7.65 -6.02 -1.24
N ASP A 46 -7.19 -6.25 -0.01
CA ASP A 46 -7.51 -5.37 1.12
C ASP A 46 -6.94 -3.95 0.89
N LEU A 47 -5.72 -3.88 0.34
CA LEU A 47 -5.13 -2.62 -0.06
C LEU A 47 -5.98 -1.90 -1.12
N LEU A 48 -6.45 -2.61 -2.15
CA LEU A 48 -7.30 -2.03 -3.21
C LEU A 48 -8.64 -1.52 -2.66
N ILE A 49 -9.27 -2.28 -1.76
CA ILE A 49 -10.55 -1.90 -1.15
C ILE A 49 -10.38 -0.61 -0.34
N GLY A 50 -9.38 -0.54 0.53
CA GLY A 50 -9.12 0.67 1.32
C GLY A 50 -8.73 1.86 0.45
N ALA A 51 -7.95 1.64 -0.61
CA ALA A 51 -7.53 2.71 -1.51
C ALA A 51 -8.71 3.37 -2.25
N ALA A 52 -9.80 2.62 -2.51
CA ALA A 52 -10.99 3.16 -3.17
C ALA A 52 -11.70 4.27 -2.38
N GLU A 53 -11.48 4.38 -1.07
CA GLU A 53 -12.02 5.47 -0.23
C GLU A 53 -11.54 6.85 -0.68
N LYS A 54 -10.41 6.93 -1.38
CA LYS A 54 -9.88 8.16 -1.96
C LYS A 54 -10.62 8.64 -3.22
N GLY A 55 -11.58 7.84 -3.71
CA GLY A 55 -12.48 8.25 -4.79
C GLY A 55 -11.74 8.68 -6.06
N ASP A 56 -11.99 9.91 -6.50
CA ASP A 56 -11.45 10.44 -7.76
C ASP A 56 -10.06 11.09 -7.62
N GLU A 57 -9.39 10.95 -6.48
CA GLU A 57 -7.97 11.33 -6.36
C GLU A 57 -7.09 10.55 -7.36
N GLU A 58 -6.02 11.20 -7.84
CA GLU A 58 -5.07 10.58 -8.75
C GLU A 58 -4.30 9.45 -8.06
N TYR A 59 -4.31 8.26 -8.66
CA TYR A 59 -3.58 7.08 -8.18
C TYR A 59 -2.28 6.87 -8.95
N ALA A 60 -2.37 6.84 -10.28
CA ALA A 60 -1.22 6.63 -11.16
C ALA A 60 -1.33 7.55 -12.37
N VAL A 61 -0.21 8.16 -12.75
CA VAL A 61 -0.12 9.04 -13.91
C VAL A 61 0.88 8.43 -14.88
N PHE A 62 0.44 8.25 -16.12
CA PHE A 62 1.22 7.71 -17.22
C PHE A 62 1.37 8.78 -18.30
N ASP A 63 2.47 8.72 -19.03
CA ASP A 63 2.62 9.40 -20.31
C ASP A 63 2.29 8.39 -21.42
N ASP A 64 1.37 8.76 -22.31
CA ASP A 64 0.91 7.95 -23.44
C ASP A 64 1.06 8.80 -24.71
N ASP A 65 2.23 8.72 -25.34
CA ASP A 65 2.62 9.53 -26.52
C ASP A 65 2.55 11.05 -26.28
N GLY A 66 3.08 11.49 -25.11
CA GLY A 66 3.03 12.90 -24.71
C GLY A 66 1.67 13.35 -24.17
N GLU A 67 0.66 12.47 -24.14
CA GLU A 67 -0.59 12.75 -23.45
C GLU A 67 -0.56 12.23 -22.01
N ARG A 68 -0.95 13.10 -21.07
CA ARG A 68 -1.06 12.76 -19.65
C ARG A 68 -2.29 11.91 -19.41
N ARG A 69 -2.10 10.63 -19.10
CA ARG A 69 -3.17 9.71 -18.73
C ARG A 69 -3.19 9.47 -17.22
N VAL A 70 -4.31 9.80 -16.59
CA VAL A 70 -4.50 9.63 -15.13
C VAL A 70 -5.45 8.49 -14.84
N LEU A 71 -5.05 7.61 -13.93
CA LEU A 71 -5.90 6.63 -13.30
C LEU A 71 -6.26 7.12 -11.89
N THR A 72 -7.55 7.19 -11.56
CA THR A 72 -8.00 7.52 -10.20
C THR A 72 -8.14 6.27 -9.33
N PHE A 73 -8.14 6.44 -8.01
CA PHE A 73 -8.32 5.31 -7.07
C PHE A 73 -9.64 4.55 -7.29
N GLY A 74 -10.76 5.26 -7.38
CA GLY A 74 -12.06 4.68 -7.69
C GLY A 74 -12.14 4.12 -9.12
N GLY A 75 -11.44 4.75 -10.06
CA GLY A 75 -11.30 4.27 -11.43
C GLY A 75 -10.58 2.91 -11.49
N LEU A 76 -9.48 2.76 -10.77
CA LEU A 76 -8.73 1.51 -10.66
C LEU A 76 -9.62 0.39 -10.10
N GLN A 77 -10.32 0.64 -8.99
CA GLN A 77 -11.18 -0.36 -8.36
C GLN A 77 -12.23 -0.91 -9.32
N ARG A 78 -12.89 -0.04 -10.10
CA ARG A 78 -13.87 -0.44 -11.13
C ARG A 78 -13.23 -1.27 -12.24
N GLN A 79 -12.07 -0.87 -12.75
CA GLN A 79 -11.37 -1.60 -13.80
C GLN A 79 -10.93 -3.00 -13.33
N VAL A 80 -10.35 -3.09 -12.13
CA VAL A 80 -9.96 -4.37 -11.54
C VAL A 80 -11.16 -5.29 -11.37
N ALA A 81 -12.28 -4.78 -10.84
CA ALA A 81 -13.50 -5.56 -10.69
C ALA A 81 -14.02 -6.10 -12.03
N SER A 82 -13.99 -5.28 -13.09
CA SER A 82 -14.39 -5.69 -14.44
C SER A 82 -13.51 -6.81 -15.00
N VAL A 83 -12.19 -6.70 -14.85
CA VAL A 83 -11.25 -7.73 -15.34
C VAL A 83 -11.38 -9.02 -14.52
N ALA A 84 -11.51 -8.91 -13.19
CA ALA A 84 -11.68 -10.06 -12.31
C ALA A 84 -12.95 -10.86 -12.64
N ALA A 85 -14.08 -10.19 -12.91
CA ALA A 85 -15.31 -10.85 -13.35
C ALA A 85 -15.10 -11.62 -14.67
N ALA A 86 -14.48 -10.96 -15.67
CA ALA A 86 -14.21 -11.59 -16.96
C ALA A 86 -13.25 -12.79 -16.89
N LEU A 87 -12.30 -12.80 -15.93
CA LEU A 87 -11.42 -13.93 -15.69
C LEU A 87 -12.16 -15.07 -14.97
N ALA A 88 -13.02 -14.75 -14.00
CA ALA A 88 -13.83 -15.73 -13.29
C ALA A 88 -14.79 -16.47 -14.22
N ASP A 89 -15.39 -15.79 -15.20
CA ASP A 89 -16.28 -16.39 -16.19
C ASP A 89 -15.56 -17.35 -17.17
N ARG A 90 -14.22 -17.29 -17.24
CA ARG A 90 -13.39 -18.08 -18.16
C ARG A 90 -12.66 -19.25 -17.49
N GLY A 91 -12.71 -19.33 -16.15
CA GLY A 91 -12.15 -20.44 -15.36
C GLY A 91 -13.17 -21.55 -15.17
#